data_AF-A0A819Z8Z4-F1
#
_entry.id   AF-A0A819Z8Z4-F1
#
_cell.length_a   1.000
_cell.length_b   1.000
_cell.length_c   1.000
_cell.angle_alpha   90.00
_cell.angle_beta   90.00
_cell.angle_gamma   90.00
#
_symmetry.space_group_name_H-M   'P 1'
#
loop_
_entity.id
_entity.type
_entity.pdbx_description
1 polymer ?
#
loop_
_entity_poly.entity_id
_entity_poly.type
_entity_poly.pdbx_seq_one_letter_code
_entity_poly.pdbx_strand_id
1 'polypeptide(L)'
;MLNRGLRQMDVDIILKMGFFIRHLHQHIQNLYHKQQSENMNTATPFKVYRGQGLALEDFEKMKKSIDQLMSFNNFLSTSLNQNISFENFARPAAFNDPNKVGILFIMTIDPDVCTKSKIPFADVSQVSFFEDQEAEILFTTHTIFRIDQIQRIHDDHTDRLWEVHLTLVGNDNHELNTLTAHVREEINLKAPIRGWSQLAFILIKVGEPAKAKKLYKILLQKATSDEERSDYYHKLGWAYDDMGEYSKALSSYEQSLEIKKIALPPNHPSLATSYNNIASVYNNMGEYLKALSSYEQSLEIRKIALPPNHPNIAQSYNNIGSVYYSIGEYSKALSSHERALEIKKIALPPNHPDLASSYNNIGMVYDEMGEYSKALSSYERALDIDKKVLPPNHPDLASDYLNIGNVYDNMGEYSKALSSYERSLEIHKIALPPNHPDMASDYNNIGMVYDETGEYSKALSSYERSLEIRKIALPPNHPDLAASYNNIGNVYNNMDEYSKALISHERSLEIKKTALPPNHPDLAISYNNIGSLYDNMGEYSKSLSYYEKALQIKKIALPSAHPSTALTERNIERVKKKM
;
A
#
# COMPACT_ATOMS: atom_id res chain seq x y z
N MET A 1 18.84 -4.69 -17.31
CA MET A 1 17.46 -4.84 -16.77
C MET A 1 16.50 -3.80 -17.32
N LEU A 2 16.82 -2.50 -17.29
CA LEU A 2 16.04 -1.39 -17.86
C LEU A 2 15.56 -1.66 -19.30
N ASN A 3 16.49 -1.98 -20.19
CA ASN A 3 16.19 -2.15 -21.62
C ASN A 3 15.31 -3.38 -21.87
N ARG A 4 15.53 -4.46 -21.11
CA ARG A 4 14.66 -5.64 -21.09
C ARG A 4 13.26 -5.30 -20.57
N GLY A 5 13.14 -4.58 -19.46
CA GLY A 5 11.84 -4.21 -18.89
C GLY A 5 11.03 -3.27 -19.79
N LEU A 6 11.68 -2.28 -20.41
CA LEU A 6 11.03 -1.36 -21.35
C LEU A 6 10.66 -2.02 -22.70
N ARG A 7 11.41 -3.01 -23.16
CA ARG A 7 11.12 -3.75 -24.41
C ARG A 7 10.11 -4.88 -24.21
N GLN A 8 10.15 -5.57 -23.06
CA GLN A 8 9.24 -6.66 -22.72
C GLN A 8 7.96 -6.18 -22.00
N MET A 9 7.86 -4.88 -21.69
CA MET A 9 6.80 -4.32 -20.84
C MET A 9 6.65 -5.09 -19.51
N ASP A 10 7.80 -5.43 -18.90
CA ASP A 10 7.84 -6.13 -17.62
C ASP A 10 7.42 -5.18 -16.50
N VAL A 11 6.17 -5.34 -16.03
CA VAL A 11 5.50 -4.45 -15.07
C VAL A 11 6.25 -4.41 -13.74
N ASP A 12 6.85 -5.51 -13.29
CA ASP A 12 7.56 -5.56 -12.00
C ASP A 12 8.88 -4.80 -12.06
N ILE A 13 9.59 -4.86 -13.20
CA ILE A 13 10.78 -4.04 -13.45
C ILE A 13 10.39 -2.56 -13.56
N ILE A 14 9.30 -2.25 -14.26
CA ILE A 14 8.80 -0.87 -14.43
C ILE A 14 8.35 -0.27 -13.09
N LEU A 15 7.67 -1.03 -12.23
CA LEU A 15 7.23 -0.57 -10.89
C LEU A 15 8.42 -0.30 -9.96
N LYS A 16 9.44 -1.17 -9.94
CA LYS A 16 10.68 -0.95 -9.18
C LYS A 16 11.43 0.32 -9.64
N MET A 17 11.19 0.77 -10.87
CA MET A 17 11.85 1.92 -11.47
C MET A 17 11.14 3.27 -11.28
N GLY A 18 9.89 3.30 -10.80
CA GLY A 18 9.11 4.54 -10.63
C GLY A 18 9.86 5.64 -9.86
N PHE A 19 10.78 5.26 -8.97
CA PHE A 19 11.61 6.18 -8.17
C PHE A 19 12.75 6.87 -8.94
N PHE A 20 13.15 6.40 -10.14
CA PHE A 20 14.37 6.87 -10.84
C PHE A 20 14.14 7.57 -12.19
N ILE A 21 12.89 7.72 -12.65
CA ILE A 21 12.54 8.25 -13.99
C ILE A 21 13.17 9.63 -14.25
N ARG A 22 13.15 10.53 -13.27
CA ARG A 22 13.73 11.87 -13.39
C ARG A 22 15.26 11.83 -13.58
N HIS A 23 15.95 10.98 -12.84
CA HIS A 23 17.41 10.85 -12.93
C HIS A 23 17.82 10.22 -14.27
N LEU A 24 17.06 9.24 -14.74
CA LEU A 24 17.29 8.61 -16.03
C LEU A 24 17.11 9.61 -17.18
N HIS A 25 16.07 10.44 -17.15
CA HIS A 25 15.86 11.51 -18.12
C HIS A 25 17.05 12.48 -18.16
N GLN A 26 17.54 12.93 -17.01
CA GLN A 26 18.72 13.80 -16.91
C GLN A 26 19.99 13.15 -17.45
N HIS A 27 20.17 11.85 -17.20
CA HIS A 27 21.34 11.11 -17.67
C HIS A 27 21.34 10.98 -19.20
N ILE A 28 20.20 10.63 -19.80
CA ILE A 28 20.03 10.56 -21.26
C ILE A 28 20.28 11.94 -21.88
N GLN A 29 19.75 13.01 -21.28
CA GLN A 29 19.98 14.36 -21.77
C GLN A 29 21.46 14.75 -21.73
N ASN A 30 22.18 14.43 -20.65
CA ASN A 30 23.61 14.70 -20.55
C ASN A 30 24.42 13.91 -21.57
N LEU A 31 24.10 12.62 -21.75
CA LEU A 31 24.74 11.77 -22.76
C LEU A 31 24.48 12.27 -24.18
N TYR A 32 23.24 12.66 -24.49
CA TYR A 32 22.87 13.27 -25.77
C TYR A 32 23.74 14.49 -26.08
N HIS A 33 23.85 15.43 -25.14
CA HIS A 33 24.67 16.62 -25.33
C HIS A 33 26.16 16.29 -25.53
N LYS A 34 26.69 15.32 -24.78
CA LYS A 34 28.07 14.85 -24.94
C LYS A 34 28.29 14.23 -26.33
N GLN A 35 27.42 13.31 -26.75
CA GLN A 35 27.50 12.63 -28.05
C GLN A 35 27.35 13.60 -29.23
N GLN A 36 26.46 14.59 -29.12
CA GLN A 36 26.30 15.65 -30.13
C GLN A 36 27.51 16.59 -30.20
N SER A 37 28.18 16.85 -29.06
CA SER A 37 29.40 17.67 -29.04
C SER A 37 30.62 16.96 -29.63
N GLU A 38 30.67 15.63 -29.51
CA GLU A 38 31.76 14.79 -30.03
C GLU A 38 31.59 14.46 -31.52
N ASN A 39 30.35 14.35 -32.00
CA ASN A 39 29.98 14.15 -33.41
C ASN A 39 29.36 15.43 -34.00
N MET A 40 30.17 16.46 -34.28
CA MET A 40 29.73 17.60 -35.09
C MET A 40 29.36 17.11 -36.51
N ASN A 41 28.06 16.86 -36.72
CA ASN A 41 27.36 16.40 -37.95
C ASN A 41 26.92 14.93 -37.95
N THR A 42 25.84 14.61 -37.25
CA THR A 42 24.84 13.67 -37.78
C THR A 42 23.67 14.49 -38.35
N ALA A 43 23.91 15.21 -39.44
CA ALA A 43 22.86 16.00 -40.13
C ALA A 43 21.97 15.12 -41.04
N THR A 44 22.16 13.81 -41.02
CA THR A 44 21.45 12.87 -41.90
C THR A 44 20.39 12.10 -41.12
N PRO A 45 19.13 12.07 -41.61
CA PRO A 45 18.10 11.21 -41.05
C PRO A 45 18.56 9.75 -41.00
N PHE A 46 18.23 9.06 -39.90
CA PHE A 46 18.57 7.65 -39.68
C PHE A 46 17.35 6.86 -39.22
N LYS A 47 17.43 5.54 -39.34
CA LYS A 47 16.35 4.64 -38.92
C LYS A 47 16.69 3.92 -37.63
N VAL A 48 15.70 3.82 -36.75
CA VAL A 48 15.73 2.95 -35.58
C VAL A 48 14.56 1.99 -35.61
N TYR A 49 14.77 0.82 -35.00
CA TYR A 49 13.85 -0.30 -35.07
C TYR A 49 13.42 -0.71 -33.66
N ARG A 50 12.16 -1.16 -33.54
CA ARG A 50 11.64 -1.76 -32.30
C ARG A 50 10.67 -2.88 -32.63
N GLY A 51 10.97 -4.08 -32.14
CA GLY A 51 10.01 -5.18 -32.17
C GLY A 51 9.22 -5.26 -30.88
N GLN A 52 7.93 -5.58 -30.97
CA GLN A 52 7.09 -5.87 -29.80
C GLN A 52 5.83 -6.66 -30.19
N GLY A 53 5.22 -7.34 -29.21
CA GLY A 53 3.88 -7.89 -29.35
C GLY A 53 2.82 -6.83 -29.04
N LEU A 54 1.74 -6.81 -29.81
CA LEU A 54 0.58 -5.97 -29.56
C LEU A 54 -0.68 -6.83 -29.50
N ALA A 55 -1.59 -6.54 -28.55
CA ALA A 55 -2.88 -7.22 -28.50
C ALA A 55 -3.67 -6.96 -29.79
N LEU A 56 -4.42 -7.96 -30.25
CA LEU A 56 -5.17 -7.86 -31.52
C LEU A 56 -6.12 -6.64 -31.54
N GLU A 57 -6.79 -6.35 -30.42
CA GLU A 57 -7.68 -5.19 -30.31
C GLU A 57 -6.95 -3.85 -30.50
N ASP A 58 -5.80 -3.69 -29.85
CA ASP A 58 -4.99 -2.49 -29.96
C ASP A 58 -4.38 -2.33 -31.35
N PHE A 59 -4.04 -3.45 -31.98
CA PHE A 59 -3.57 -3.45 -33.36
C PHE A 59 -4.66 -3.04 -34.36
N GLU A 60 -5.90 -3.53 -34.19
CA GLU A 60 -7.02 -3.12 -35.04
C GLU A 60 -7.41 -1.65 -34.83
N LYS A 61 -7.20 -1.09 -33.63
CA LYS A 61 -7.27 0.36 -33.40
C LYS A 61 -6.15 1.08 -34.17
N MET A 62 -4.91 0.62 -34.07
CA MET A 62 -3.75 1.21 -34.76
C MET A 62 -3.92 1.23 -36.28
N LYS A 63 -4.47 0.16 -36.87
CA LYS A 63 -4.79 0.10 -38.32
C LYS A 63 -5.74 1.20 -38.78
N LYS A 64 -6.65 1.65 -37.92
CA LYS A 64 -7.60 2.74 -38.21
C LYS A 64 -7.01 4.13 -37.98
N SER A 65 -5.77 4.20 -37.47
CA SER A 65 -5.08 5.42 -37.06
C SER A 65 -3.91 5.78 -37.99
N ILE A 66 -3.94 5.34 -39.25
CA ILE A 66 -2.98 5.83 -40.26
C ILE A 66 -3.12 7.36 -40.37
N ASP A 67 -1.99 8.06 -40.49
CA ASP A 67 -1.85 9.53 -40.47
C ASP A 67 -2.18 10.20 -39.12
N GLN A 68 -2.45 9.43 -38.06
CA GLN A 68 -2.63 9.95 -36.69
C GLN A 68 -1.32 9.95 -35.89
N LEU A 69 -1.32 10.69 -34.79
CA LEU A 69 -0.22 10.73 -33.84
C LEU A 69 -0.27 9.54 -32.87
N MET A 70 0.89 8.94 -32.62
CA MET A 70 1.11 7.86 -31.66
C MET A 70 2.25 8.25 -30.73
N SER A 71 2.08 8.01 -29.43
CA SER A 71 3.15 8.15 -28.45
C SER A 71 3.50 6.81 -27.84
N PHE A 72 4.75 6.67 -27.42
CA PHE A 72 5.14 5.62 -26.49
C PHE A 72 5.09 6.21 -25.08
N ASN A 73 4.25 5.63 -24.21
CA ASN A 73 3.96 6.17 -22.87
C ASN A 73 5.15 6.11 -21.89
N ASN A 74 6.25 5.46 -22.28
CA ASN A 74 7.45 5.24 -21.48
C ASN A 74 8.72 5.62 -22.26
N PHE A 75 9.90 5.39 -21.65
CA PHE A 75 11.17 5.45 -22.38
C PHE A 75 11.15 4.49 -23.58
N LEU A 76 11.56 4.98 -24.73
CA LEU A 76 11.53 4.24 -25.97
C LEU A 76 12.94 3.73 -26.28
N SER A 77 13.15 2.45 -25.96
CA SER A 77 14.37 1.71 -26.34
C SER A 77 14.20 1.14 -27.75
N THR A 78 15.22 1.34 -28.59
CA THR A 78 15.26 0.98 -30.02
C THR A 78 16.65 0.50 -30.43
N SER A 79 16.75 -0.08 -31.61
CA SER A 79 18.00 -0.59 -32.18
C SER A 79 18.31 0.11 -33.51
N LEU A 80 19.58 0.35 -33.83
CA LEU A 80 19.99 0.64 -35.21
C LEU A 80 19.97 -0.62 -36.09
N ASN A 81 19.89 -1.81 -35.50
CA ASN A 81 19.87 -3.09 -36.22
C ASN A 81 18.45 -3.66 -36.31
N GLN A 82 17.91 -3.71 -37.54
CA GLN A 82 16.59 -4.25 -37.82
C GLN A 82 16.44 -5.72 -37.38
N ASN A 83 17.45 -6.55 -37.63
CA ASN A 83 17.38 -7.99 -37.38
C ASN A 83 17.24 -8.29 -35.88
N ILE A 84 17.94 -7.52 -35.03
CA ILE A 84 17.83 -7.66 -33.57
C ILE A 84 16.40 -7.37 -33.12
N SER A 85 15.80 -6.29 -33.63
CA SER A 85 14.42 -5.92 -33.29
C SER A 85 13.41 -6.95 -33.81
N PHE A 86 13.63 -7.47 -35.00
CA PHE A 86 12.72 -8.42 -35.63
C PHE A 86 12.81 -9.82 -35.01
N GLU A 87 13.98 -10.46 -35.04
CA GLU A 87 14.15 -11.87 -34.63
C GLU A 87 14.01 -12.07 -33.12
N ASN A 88 14.43 -11.10 -32.29
CA ASN A 88 14.41 -11.27 -30.84
C ASN A 88 13.12 -10.77 -30.17
N PHE A 89 12.33 -9.93 -30.85
CA PHE A 89 11.15 -9.30 -30.22
C PHE A 89 9.87 -9.41 -31.04
N ALA A 90 9.85 -8.91 -32.28
CA ALA A 90 8.62 -8.93 -33.10
C ALA A 90 8.20 -10.36 -33.45
N ARG A 91 9.14 -11.17 -33.94
CA ARG A 91 8.90 -12.54 -34.37
C ARG A 91 8.45 -13.44 -33.20
N PRO A 92 9.17 -13.52 -32.06
CA PRO A 92 8.76 -14.38 -30.94
C PRO A 92 7.42 -13.95 -30.35
N ALA A 93 7.10 -12.66 -30.34
CA ALA A 93 5.80 -12.18 -29.85
C ALA A 93 4.62 -12.70 -30.68
N ALA A 94 4.79 -12.86 -32.00
CA ALA A 94 3.78 -13.48 -32.85
C ALA A 94 3.67 -14.98 -32.57
N PHE A 95 4.77 -15.70 -32.35
CA PHE A 95 4.73 -17.16 -32.15
C PHE A 95 4.30 -17.60 -30.75
N ASN A 96 4.71 -16.87 -29.72
CA ASN A 96 4.56 -17.30 -28.33
C ASN A 96 3.18 -16.97 -27.73
N ASP A 97 2.45 -16.01 -28.29
CA ASP A 97 1.14 -15.58 -27.77
C ASP A 97 0.11 -15.54 -28.91
N PRO A 98 -0.91 -16.42 -28.91
CA PRO A 98 -1.93 -16.47 -29.97
C PRO A 98 -2.81 -15.22 -30.02
N ASN A 99 -2.90 -14.44 -28.93
CA ASN A 99 -3.75 -13.25 -28.84
C ASN A 99 -3.03 -11.95 -29.23
N LYS A 100 -1.76 -12.06 -29.63
CA LYS A 100 -0.94 -10.93 -30.05
C LYS A 100 -0.54 -11.04 -31.52
N VAL A 101 -0.24 -9.89 -32.10
CA VAL A 101 0.48 -9.76 -33.36
C VAL A 101 1.89 -9.27 -33.09
N GLY A 102 2.85 -9.77 -33.86
CA GLY A 102 4.22 -9.28 -33.82
C GLY A 102 4.36 -8.04 -34.70
N ILE A 103 4.83 -6.95 -34.12
CA ILE A 103 5.01 -5.69 -34.83
C ILE A 103 6.48 -5.29 -34.82
N LEU A 104 7.00 -4.96 -36.01
CA LEU A 104 8.26 -4.27 -36.21
C LEU A 104 7.99 -2.79 -36.51
N PHE A 105 8.25 -1.92 -35.54
CA PHE A 105 8.24 -0.48 -35.78
C PHE A 105 9.53 -0.05 -36.45
N ILE A 106 9.41 0.69 -37.54
CA ILE A 106 10.49 1.28 -38.30
C ILE A 106 10.33 2.79 -38.17
N MET A 107 11.22 3.43 -37.42
CA MET A 107 11.12 4.85 -37.08
C MET A 107 12.19 5.65 -37.82
N THR A 108 11.77 6.65 -38.58
CA THR A 108 12.67 7.62 -39.21
C THR A 108 12.91 8.78 -38.26
N ILE A 109 14.17 8.98 -37.88
CA ILE A 109 14.61 9.99 -36.93
C ILE A 109 15.35 11.08 -37.71
N ASP A 110 14.81 12.29 -37.68
CA ASP A 110 15.46 13.49 -38.20
C ASP A 110 16.14 14.25 -37.05
N PRO A 111 17.48 14.29 -37.01
CA PRO A 111 18.24 15.02 -35.99
C PRO A 111 17.89 16.51 -35.88
N ASP A 112 17.45 17.15 -36.97
CA ASP A 112 17.03 18.55 -36.95
C ASP A 112 15.72 18.72 -36.16
N VAL A 113 14.79 17.79 -36.30
CA VAL A 113 13.54 17.75 -35.53
C VAL A 113 13.84 17.52 -34.06
N CYS A 114 14.74 16.59 -33.73
CA CYS A 114 15.18 16.34 -32.37
C CYS A 114 15.78 17.60 -31.73
N THR A 115 16.62 18.31 -32.47
CA THR A 115 17.30 19.52 -31.99
C THR A 115 16.33 20.68 -31.77
N LYS A 116 15.47 20.97 -32.76
CA LYS A 116 14.46 22.05 -32.67
C LYS A 116 13.42 21.77 -31.58
N SER A 117 13.03 20.50 -31.43
CA SER A 117 11.97 20.09 -30.50
C SER A 117 12.49 19.66 -29.12
N LYS A 118 13.82 19.69 -28.91
CA LYS A 118 14.49 19.27 -27.68
C LYS A 118 14.07 17.86 -27.25
N ILE A 119 14.14 16.91 -28.17
CA ILE A 119 13.86 15.48 -27.93
C ILE A 119 15.19 14.76 -27.73
N PRO A 120 15.67 14.58 -26.48
CA PRO A 120 16.94 13.92 -26.24
C PRO A 120 16.83 12.41 -26.46
N PHE A 121 17.86 11.86 -27.08
CA PHE A 121 18.09 10.43 -27.20
C PHE A 121 19.56 10.14 -26.95
N ALA A 122 19.93 8.93 -26.53
CA ALA A 122 21.33 8.58 -26.35
C ALA A 122 21.62 7.22 -26.97
N ASP A 123 22.79 7.10 -27.59
CA ASP A 123 23.40 5.81 -27.84
C ASP A 123 23.84 5.23 -26.48
N VAL A 124 23.25 4.09 -26.11
CA VAL A 124 23.51 3.40 -24.85
C VAL A 124 24.08 2.00 -25.08
N SER A 125 24.68 1.75 -26.23
CA SER A 125 25.22 0.44 -26.64
C SER A 125 26.18 -0.15 -25.59
N GLN A 126 27.00 0.70 -24.96
CA GLN A 126 27.96 0.30 -23.91
C GLN A 126 27.33 -0.28 -22.64
N VAL A 127 26.04 -0.01 -22.42
CA VAL A 127 25.28 -0.51 -21.26
C VAL A 127 24.03 -1.28 -21.71
N SER A 128 23.99 -1.66 -23.00
CA SER A 128 22.90 -2.45 -23.58
C SER A 128 22.91 -3.86 -23.00
N PHE A 129 21.73 -4.49 -22.99
CA PHE A 129 21.59 -5.88 -22.56
C PHE A 129 22.27 -6.86 -23.52
N PHE A 130 22.30 -6.56 -24.82
CA PHE A 130 23.00 -7.37 -25.81
C PHE A 130 24.40 -6.80 -26.04
N GLU A 131 25.15 -6.63 -24.95
CA GLU A 131 26.53 -6.09 -24.88
C GLU A 131 27.32 -6.30 -26.19
N ASP A 132 27.79 -5.20 -26.79
CA ASP A 132 28.54 -5.12 -28.07
C ASP A 132 27.86 -5.72 -29.33
N GLN A 133 26.69 -6.35 -29.20
CA GLN A 133 25.92 -6.95 -30.30
C GLN A 133 24.78 -6.05 -30.76
N GLU A 134 24.34 -5.10 -29.92
CA GLU A 134 23.29 -4.15 -30.25
C GLU A 134 23.77 -2.70 -30.18
N ALA A 135 23.56 -1.97 -31.29
CA ALA A 135 23.67 -0.52 -31.31
C ALA A 135 22.34 0.10 -30.82
N GLU A 136 22.20 0.23 -29.50
CA GLU A 136 20.95 0.61 -28.84
C GLU A 136 20.80 2.13 -28.71
N ILE A 137 19.66 2.66 -29.17
CA ILE A 137 19.28 4.07 -29.02
C ILE A 137 18.10 4.17 -28.05
N LEU A 138 18.27 4.95 -26.99
CA LEU A 138 17.25 5.19 -25.97
C LEU A 138 16.73 6.62 -26.02
N PHE A 139 15.43 6.77 -26.27
CA PHE A 139 14.72 8.05 -26.27
C PHE A 139 14.05 8.29 -24.91
N THR A 140 13.98 9.56 -24.50
CA THR A 140 13.21 9.94 -23.30
C THR A 140 11.70 9.77 -23.51
N THR A 141 10.97 9.77 -22.39
CA THR A 141 9.50 9.75 -22.38
C THR A 141 8.92 10.88 -23.25
N HIS A 142 7.73 10.66 -23.82
CA HIS A 142 6.96 11.63 -24.63
C HIS A 142 7.47 11.86 -26.07
N THR A 143 8.16 10.88 -26.66
CA THR A 143 8.45 10.91 -28.09
C THR A 143 7.19 10.56 -28.89
N ILE A 144 6.83 11.41 -29.84
CA ILE A 144 5.59 11.31 -30.61
C ILE A 144 5.93 11.07 -32.07
N PHE A 145 5.21 10.14 -32.67
CA PHE A 145 5.39 9.71 -34.06
C PHE A 145 4.08 9.84 -34.82
N ARG A 146 4.18 10.03 -36.13
CA ARG A 146 3.06 9.87 -37.06
C ARG A 146 3.11 8.46 -37.63
N ILE A 147 1.94 7.81 -37.73
CA ILE A 147 1.82 6.50 -38.38
C ILE A 147 1.72 6.72 -39.89
N ASP A 148 2.81 6.46 -40.61
CA ASP A 148 2.87 6.70 -42.06
C ASP A 148 2.23 5.55 -42.83
N GLN A 149 2.62 4.31 -42.49
CA GLN A 149 2.17 3.12 -43.19
C GLN A 149 2.22 1.89 -42.30
N ILE A 150 1.28 0.97 -42.52
CA ILE A 150 1.25 -0.35 -41.88
C ILE A 150 1.23 -1.39 -43.00
N GLN A 151 2.20 -2.31 -42.99
CA GLN A 151 2.30 -3.37 -43.98
C GLN A 151 2.41 -4.73 -43.31
N ARG A 152 1.93 -5.77 -43.98
CA ARG A 152 2.09 -7.14 -43.50
C ARG A 152 3.46 -7.66 -43.93
N ILE A 153 4.16 -8.33 -43.01
CA ILE A 153 5.39 -9.05 -43.32
C ILE A 153 5.00 -10.47 -43.73
N HIS A 154 5.45 -10.91 -44.89
CA HIS A 154 5.28 -12.29 -45.32
C HIS A 154 6.32 -13.18 -44.65
N ASP A 155 5.86 -14.14 -43.85
CA ASP A 155 6.66 -15.19 -43.21
C ASP A 155 5.96 -16.53 -43.45
N ASP A 156 6.72 -17.56 -43.82
CA ASP A 156 6.20 -18.88 -44.22
C ASP A 156 5.49 -19.62 -43.06
N HIS A 157 5.66 -19.16 -41.83
CA HIS A 157 5.16 -19.84 -40.63
C HIS A 157 4.07 -19.06 -39.88
N THR A 158 3.84 -17.78 -40.20
CA THR A 158 2.80 -16.98 -39.52
C THR A 158 2.28 -15.79 -40.34
N ASP A 159 0.97 -15.55 -40.21
CA ASP A 159 0.26 -14.44 -40.84
C ASP A 159 0.16 -13.20 -39.93
N ARG A 160 0.77 -13.27 -38.74
CA ARG A 160 0.58 -12.30 -37.65
C ARG A 160 1.76 -11.34 -37.48
N LEU A 161 2.57 -11.16 -38.52
CA LEU A 161 3.71 -10.24 -38.52
C LEU A 161 3.44 -9.00 -39.38
N TRP A 162 3.75 -7.84 -38.83
CA TRP A 162 3.48 -6.54 -39.43
C TRP A 162 4.64 -5.59 -39.21
N GLU A 163 4.89 -4.72 -40.19
CA GLU A 163 5.75 -3.55 -40.03
C GLU A 163 4.93 -2.27 -39.99
N VAL A 164 5.37 -1.34 -39.16
CA VAL A 164 4.73 -0.04 -38.97
C VAL A 164 5.78 1.04 -39.16
N HIS A 165 5.64 1.83 -40.22
CA HIS A 165 6.51 2.96 -40.53
C HIS A 165 6.04 4.19 -39.77
N LEU A 166 6.97 4.78 -39.03
CA LEU A 166 6.75 5.90 -38.15
C LEU A 166 7.72 7.04 -38.49
N THR A 167 7.22 8.27 -38.52
CA THR A 167 8.06 9.47 -38.64
C THR A 167 8.00 10.28 -37.36
N LEU A 168 9.16 10.68 -36.85
CA LEU A 168 9.26 11.49 -35.63
C LEU A 168 8.60 12.86 -35.85
N VAL A 169 7.74 13.27 -34.91
CA VAL A 169 7.01 14.54 -34.98
C VAL A 169 7.57 15.52 -33.93
N GLY A 170 7.91 16.72 -34.39
CA GLY A 170 8.40 17.81 -33.56
C GLY A 170 7.33 18.75 -33.02
N ASN A 171 7.75 19.69 -32.18
CA ASN A 171 6.90 20.72 -31.59
C ASN A 171 6.40 21.76 -32.61
N ASP A 172 6.85 21.70 -33.86
CA ASP A 172 6.36 22.51 -34.97
C ASP A 172 5.05 21.98 -35.57
N ASN A 173 4.64 20.75 -35.23
CA ASN A 173 3.40 20.17 -35.71
C ASN A 173 2.15 20.83 -35.07
N HIS A 174 1.22 21.26 -35.92
CA HIS A 174 0.00 21.97 -35.49
C HIS A 174 -0.90 21.12 -34.59
N GLU A 175 -1.15 19.85 -34.92
CA GLU A 175 -2.00 18.95 -34.12
C GLU A 175 -1.39 18.69 -32.75
N LEU A 176 -0.07 18.46 -32.71
CA LEU A 176 0.65 18.30 -31.44
C LEU A 176 0.60 19.57 -30.60
N ASN A 177 0.71 20.74 -31.21
CA ASN A 177 0.59 22.02 -30.52
C ASN A 177 -0.83 22.26 -29.99
N THR A 178 -1.88 21.91 -30.74
CA THR A 178 -3.27 22.00 -30.26
C THR A 178 -3.51 21.06 -29.08
N LEU A 179 -3.05 19.80 -29.17
CA LEU A 179 -3.16 18.83 -28.08
C LEU A 179 -2.37 19.28 -26.85
N THR A 180 -1.13 19.76 -27.04
CA THR A 180 -0.27 20.25 -25.96
C THR A 180 -0.86 21.51 -25.34
N ALA A 181 -1.44 22.41 -26.13
CA ALA A 181 -2.13 23.59 -25.63
C ALA A 181 -3.37 23.20 -24.81
N HIS A 182 -4.17 22.23 -25.27
CA HIS A 182 -5.33 21.74 -24.54
C HIS A 182 -4.95 21.06 -23.22
N VAL A 183 -3.95 20.17 -23.23
CA VAL A 183 -3.42 19.55 -22.01
C VAL A 183 -2.79 20.60 -21.08
N ARG A 184 -2.07 21.59 -21.62
CA ARG A 184 -1.55 22.72 -20.82
C ARG A 184 -2.66 23.59 -20.26
N GLU A 185 -3.75 23.77 -20.98
CA GLU A 185 -4.91 24.52 -20.53
C GLU A 185 -5.65 23.75 -19.43
N GLU A 186 -5.82 22.44 -19.56
CA GLU A 186 -6.34 21.57 -18.48
C GLU A 186 -5.43 21.55 -17.25
N ILE A 187 -4.10 21.55 -17.43
CA ILE A 187 -3.13 21.59 -16.33
C ILE A 187 -3.03 23.01 -15.71
N ASN A 188 -3.09 24.07 -16.52
CA ASN A 188 -3.00 25.46 -16.06
C ASN A 188 -4.33 26.02 -15.55
N LEU A 189 -5.46 25.36 -15.82
CA LEU A 189 -6.74 25.61 -15.16
C LEU A 189 -6.72 25.04 -13.73
N LYS A 190 -5.82 25.59 -12.90
CA LYS A 190 -6.13 26.35 -11.68
C LYS A 190 -4.84 26.58 -10.88
N ALA A 191 -4.34 27.82 -10.87
CA ALA A 191 -3.34 28.44 -9.97
C ALA A 191 -2.03 27.66 -9.64
N PRO A 192 -0.84 28.32 -9.67
CA PRO A 192 0.45 27.71 -9.30
C PRO A 192 0.47 27.05 -7.90
N ILE A 193 -0.46 27.40 -7.03
CA ILE A 193 -0.66 26.85 -5.68
C ILE A 193 -1.15 25.39 -5.72
N ARG A 194 -1.92 24.98 -6.75
CA ARG A 194 -2.40 23.59 -6.88
C ARG A 194 -1.29 22.59 -7.18
N GLY A 195 -0.27 22.99 -7.94
CA GLY A 195 0.89 22.11 -8.20
C GLY A 195 1.64 21.77 -6.92
N TRP A 196 1.82 22.75 -6.02
CA TRP A 196 2.45 22.54 -4.73
C TRP A 196 1.58 21.74 -3.76
N SER A 197 0.26 21.94 -3.75
CA SER A 197 -0.64 21.13 -2.91
C SER A 197 -0.70 19.67 -3.37
N GLN A 198 -0.61 19.43 -4.68
CA GLN A 198 -0.50 18.08 -5.25
C GLN A 198 0.86 17.44 -4.92
N LEU A 199 1.97 18.19 -5.02
CA LEU A 199 3.28 17.71 -4.60
C LEU A 199 3.28 17.31 -3.12
N ALA A 200 2.69 18.14 -2.25
CA ALA A 200 2.56 17.82 -0.83
C ALA A 200 1.74 16.54 -0.60
N PHE A 201 0.67 16.35 -1.38
CA PHE A 201 -0.17 15.15 -1.29
C PHE A 201 0.62 13.89 -1.71
N ILE A 202 1.36 13.98 -2.82
CA ILE A 202 2.23 12.90 -3.29
C ILE A 202 3.29 12.58 -2.23
N LEU A 203 3.87 13.60 -1.58
CA LEU A 203 4.85 13.41 -0.51
C LEU A 203 4.29 12.59 0.67
N ILE A 204 3.02 12.77 1.06
CA ILE A 204 2.38 11.88 2.04
C ILE A 204 2.33 10.45 1.49
N LYS A 205 1.89 10.27 0.24
CA LYS A 205 1.73 8.95 -0.36
C LYS A 205 3.03 8.17 -0.54
N VAL A 206 4.16 8.85 -0.68
CA VAL A 206 5.49 8.21 -0.78
C VAL A 206 6.21 8.08 0.57
N GLY A 207 5.49 8.25 1.69
CA GLY A 207 6.04 8.06 3.04
C GLY A 207 6.95 9.21 3.50
N GLU A 208 6.74 10.42 2.96
CA GLU A 208 7.49 11.64 3.32
C GLU A 208 6.57 12.71 3.97
N PRO A 209 5.76 12.36 4.99
CA PRO A 209 4.76 13.26 5.57
C PRO A 209 5.40 14.48 6.23
N ALA A 210 6.66 14.39 6.68
CA ALA A 210 7.40 15.52 7.24
C ALA A 210 7.66 16.63 6.21
N LYS A 211 7.93 16.29 4.95
CA LYS A 211 8.10 17.26 3.85
C LYS A 211 6.75 17.82 3.42
N ALA A 212 5.73 16.98 3.31
CA ALA A 212 4.36 17.39 3.03
C ALA A 212 3.85 18.41 4.06
N LYS A 213 4.05 18.14 5.36
CA LYS A 213 3.73 19.04 6.47
C LYS A 213 4.34 20.43 6.28
N LYS A 214 5.63 20.52 5.96
CA LYS A 214 6.31 21.81 5.73
C LYS A 214 5.65 22.58 4.58
N LEU A 215 5.33 21.87 3.50
CA LEU A 215 4.72 22.47 2.32
C LEU A 215 3.28 22.95 2.61
N TYR A 216 2.46 22.15 3.29
CA TYR A 216 1.11 22.58 3.68
C TYR A 216 1.10 23.76 4.65
N LYS A 217 2.08 23.89 5.55
CA LYS A 217 2.22 25.10 6.38
C LYS A 217 2.48 26.36 5.56
N ILE A 218 3.33 26.27 4.53
CA ILE A 218 3.61 27.38 3.63
C ILE A 218 2.36 27.71 2.80
N LEU A 219 1.67 26.69 2.28
CA LEU A 219 0.44 26.86 1.51
C LEU A 219 -0.67 27.51 2.34
N LEU A 220 -0.79 27.12 3.62
CA LEU A 220 -1.75 27.70 4.55
C LEU A 220 -1.50 29.20 4.79
N GLN A 221 -0.24 29.62 4.93
CA GLN A 221 0.12 31.05 5.06
C GLN A 221 -0.21 31.86 3.81
N LYS A 222 -0.19 31.22 2.64
CA LYS A 222 -0.48 31.84 1.33
C LYS A 222 -1.93 31.67 0.89
N ALA A 223 -2.76 30.99 1.67
CA ALA A 223 -4.12 30.68 1.30
C ALA A 223 -4.98 31.96 1.24
N THR A 224 -5.62 32.17 0.11
CA THR A 224 -6.37 33.40 -0.18
C THR A 224 -7.85 33.25 0.14
N SER A 225 -8.39 32.03 0.09
CA SER A 225 -9.78 31.74 0.38
C SER A 225 -9.95 30.80 1.59
N ASP A 226 -11.14 30.83 2.19
CA ASP A 226 -11.53 29.90 3.25
C ASP A 226 -11.58 28.46 2.75
N GLU A 227 -11.98 28.24 1.50
CA GLU A 227 -11.96 26.92 0.85
C GLU A 227 -10.53 26.35 0.81
N GLU A 228 -9.55 27.15 0.35
CA GLU A 228 -8.13 26.75 0.34
C GLU A 228 -7.61 26.48 1.74
N ARG A 229 -7.91 27.36 2.71
CA ARG A 229 -7.51 27.16 4.11
C ARG A 229 -8.07 25.85 4.66
N SER A 230 -9.35 25.56 4.41
CA SER A 230 -9.97 24.34 4.88
C SER A 230 -9.35 23.07 4.27
N ASP A 231 -9.04 23.08 2.96
CA ASP A 231 -8.35 21.97 2.29
C ASP A 231 -6.93 21.76 2.83
N TYR A 232 -6.17 22.84 3.03
CA TYR A 232 -4.82 22.74 3.58
C TYR A 232 -4.80 22.30 5.04
N TYR A 233 -5.73 22.77 5.87
CA TYR A 233 -5.89 22.26 7.24
C TYR A 233 -6.24 20.78 7.25
N HIS A 234 -7.13 20.33 6.36
CA HIS A 234 -7.47 18.91 6.23
C HIS A 234 -6.24 18.06 5.87
N LYS A 235 -5.49 18.47 4.84
CA LYS A 235 -4.30 17.73 4.40
C LYS A 235 -3.14 17.81 5.39
N LEU A 236 -3.01 18.92 6.11
CA LEU A 236 -2.07 19.05 7.22
C LEU A 236 -2.44 18.11 8.37
N GLY A 237 -3.74 17.97 8.67
CA GLY A 237 -4.24 16.98 9.62
C GLY A 237 -3.83 15.57 9.25
N TRP A 238 -3.97 15.21 7.98
CA TRP A 238 -3.51 13.92 7.47
C TRP A 238 -2.00 13.73 7.61
N ALA A 239 -1.19 14.72 7.24
CA ALA A 239 0.25 14.65 7.41
C ALA A 239 0.67 14.48 8.88
N TYR A 240 -0.04 15.09 9.84
CA TYR A 240 0.23 14.89 11.26
C TYR A 240 -0.19 13.52 11.76
N ASP A 241 -1.33 13.01 11.31
CA ASP A 241 -1.84 11.67 11.67
C ASP A 241 -0.86 10.57 11.23
N ASP A 242 -0.37 10.66 9.99
CA ASP A 242 0.64 9.75 9.42
C ASP A 242 1.99 9.79 10.17
N MET A 243 2.29 10.92 10.82
CA MET A 243 3.47 11.09 11.68
C MET A 243 3.23 10.66 13.14
N GLY A 244 2.02 10.22 13.51
CA GLY A 244 1.64 9.94 14.89
C GLY A 244 1.50 11.20 15.76
N GLU A 245 1.49 12.40 15.18
CA GLU A 245 1.31 13.68 15.89
C GLU A 245 -0.21 13.95 16.12
N TYR A 246 -0.92 13.01 16.74
CA TYR A 246 -2.39 12.95 16.79
C TYR A 246 -3.07 14.23 17.32
N SER A 247 -2.55 14.86 18.38
CA SER A 247 -3.13 16.10 18.90
C SER A 247 -3.10 17.25 17.89
N LYS A 248 -2.06 17.32 17.05
CA LYS A 248 -1.97 18.33 15.98
C LYS A 248 -2.81 17.96 14.76
N ALA A 249 -2.94 16.65 14.49
CA ALA A 249 -3.86 16.14 13.49
C ALA A 249 -5.29 16.56 13.81
N LEU A 250 -5.74 16.31 15.04
CA LEU A 250 -7.05 16.68 15.55
C LEU A 250 -7.30 18.19 15.42
N SER A 251 -6.40 19.01 15.94
CA SER A 251 -6.51 20.48 15.85
C SER A 251 -6.63 20.97 14.39
N SER A 252 -5.86 20.38 13.47
CA SER A 252 -5.92 20.75 12.05
C SER A 252 -7.24 20.31 11.40
N TYR A 253 -7.72 19.10 11.71
CA TYR A 253 -9.02 18.63 11.20
C TYR A 253 -10.19 19.43 11.77
N GLU A 254 -10.15 19.82 13.04
CA GLU A 254 -11.16 20.67 13.69
C GLU A 254 -11.21 22.06 13.03
N GLN A 255 -10.06 22.69 12.78
CA GLN A 255 -10.00 23.97 12.04
C GLN A 255 -10.58 23.84 10.62
N SER A 256 -10.27 22.74 9.91
CA SER A 256 -10.88 22.46 8.60
C SER A 256 -12.41 22.32 8.70
N LEU A 257 -12.89 21.60 9.72
CA LEU A 257 -14.30 21.35 9.96
C LEU A 257 -15.06 22.64 10.32
N GLU A 258 -14.51 23.50 11.17
CA GLU A 258 -15.11 24.79 11.53
C GLU A 258 -15.35 25.67 10.30
N ILE A 259 -14.34 25.79 9.44
CA ILE A 259 -14.47 26.55 8.18
C ILE A 259 -15.55 25.93 7.28
N LYS A 260 -15.57 24.59 7.14
CA LYS A 260 -16.57 23.88 6.34
C LYS A 260 -17.99 24.04 6.89
N LYS A 261 -18.17 24.08 8.21
CA LYS A 261 -19.49 24.28 8.84
C LYS A 261 -20.09 25.65 8.52
N ILE A 262 -19.23 26.67 8.37
CA ILE A 262 -19.66 28.02 7.99
C ILE A 262 -19.96 28.08 6.49
N ALA A 263 -19.12 27.45 5.67
CA ALA A 263 -19.19 27.57 4.21
C ALA A 263 -20.18 26.61 3.52
N LEU A 264 -20.53 25.48 4.15
CA LEU A 264 -21.28 24.40 3.52
C LEU A 264 -22.59 24.09 4.27
N PRO A 265 -23.61 23.56 3.57
CA PRO A 265 -24.82 23.07 4.22
C PRO A 265 -24.53 21.98 5.26
N PRO A 266 -25.35 21.85 6.34
CA PRO A 266 -25.12 20.88 7.41
C PRO A 266 -24.97 19.41 6.98
N ASN A 267 -25.60 19.04 5.85
CA ASN A 267 -25.59 17.68 5.32
C ASN A 267 -24.58 17.50 4.16
N HIS A 268 -23.62 18.41 4.00
CA HIS A 268 -22.66 18.32 2.91
C HIS A 268 -21.68 17.13 3.12
N PRO A 269 -21.42 16.26 2.13
CA PRO A 269 -20.54 15.09 2.27
C PRO A 269 -19.12 15.39 2.79
N SER A 270 -18.58 16.57 2.50
CA SER A 270 -17.29 17.03 3.03
C SER A 270 -17.26 17.16 4.55
N LEU A 271 -18.39 17.47 5.20
CA LEU A 271 -18.50 17.48 6.66
C LEU A 271 -18.39 16.06 7.24
N ALA A 272 -19.05 15.09 6.60
CA ALA A 272 -18.91 13.69 6.99
C ALA A 272 -17.47 13.19 6.84
N THR A 273 -16.76 13.63 5.79
CA THR A 273 -15.34 13.28 5.61
C THR A 273 -14.47 13.85 6.73
N SER A 274 -14.71 15.10 7.14
CA SER A 274 -14.00 15.69 8.29
C SER A 274 -14.29 14.93 9.59
N TYR A 275 -15.55 14.62 9.89
CA TYR A 275 -15.92 13.84 11.08
C TYR A 275 -15.31 12.44 11.07
N ASN A 276 -15.30 11.77 9.91
CA ASN A 276 -14.67 10.45 9.75
C ASN A 276 -13.17 10.48 10.09
N ASN A 277 -12.45 11.51 9.66
CA ASN A 277 -11.01 11.61 9.92
C ASN A 277 -10.72 11.98 11.37
N ILE A 278 -11.51 12.89 11.96
CA ILE A 278 -11.45 13.19 13.40
C ILE A 278 -11.70 11.92 14.23
N ALA A 279 -12.70 11.14 13.85
CA ALA A 279 -13.01 9.87 14.49
C ALA A 279 -11.85 8.87 14.39
N SER A 280 -11.21 8.79 13.22
CA SER A 280 -10.02 7.95 13.01
C SER A 280 -8.87 8.34 13.92
N VAL A 281 -8.61 9.65 14.09
CA VAL A 281 -7.57 10.14 15.01
C VAL A 281 -7.91 9.79 16.45
N TYR A 282 -9.17 9.99 16.89
CA TYR A 282 -9.60 9.57 18.22
C TYR A 282 -9.45 8.07 18.42
N ASN A 283 -9.76 7.26 17.40
CA ASN A 283 -9.58 5.81 17.45
C ASN A 283 -8.11 5.44 17.62
N ASN A 284 -7.20 6.05 16.84
CA ASN A 284 -5.76 5.85 16.94
C ASN A 284 -5.18 6.28 18.29
N MET A 285 -5.82 7.24 18.97
CA MET A 285 -5.46 7.66 20.33
C MET A 285 -6.03 6.75 21.43
N GLY A 286 -6.90 5.79 21.09
CA GLY A 286 -7.64 4.97 22.05
C GLY A 286 -8.83 5.69 22.72
N GLU A 287 -9.23 6.86 22.21
CA GLU A 287 -10.38 7.63 22.71
C GLU A 287 -11.69 7.15 22.06
N TYR A 288 -12.00 5.87 22.23
CA TYR A 288 -13.04 5.15 21.46
C TYR A 288 -14.44 5.77 21.54
N LEU A 289 -14.86 6.30 22.70
CA LEU A 289 -16.18 6.93 22.82
C LEU A 289 -16.30 8.22 21.99
N LYS A 290 -15.22 9.01 21.88
CA LYS A 290 -15.19 10.20 21.03
C LYS A 290 -15.11 9.82 19.55
N ALA A 291 -14.37 8.76 19.24
CA ALA A 291 -14.32 8.19 17.90
C ALA A 291 -15.72 7.75 17.44
N LEU A 292 -16.42 6.99 18.28
CA LEU A 292 -17.78 6.51 18.00
C LEU A 292 -18.74 7.67 17.72
N SER A 293 -18.79 8.67 18.60
CA SER A 293 -19.64 9.85 18.42
C SER A 293 -19.35 10.59 17.10
N SER A 294 -18.08 10.72 16.73
CA SER A 294 -17.68 11.37 15.48
C SER A 294 -18.00 10.53 14.24
N TYR A 295 -17.84 9.20 14.30
CA TYR A 295 -18.24 8.30 13.20
C TYR A 295 -19.76 8.26 13.02
N GLU A 296 -20.54 8.30 14.11
CA GLU A 296 -22.00 8.37 14.06
C GLU A 296 -22.48 9.65 13.37
N GLN A 297 -21.90 10.81 13.70
CA GLN A 297 -22.18 12.07 13.01
C GLN A 297 -21.84 12.01 11.51
N SER A 298 -20.71 11.38 11.16
CA SER A 298 -20.35 11.13 9.75
C SER A 298 -21.39 10.25 9.04
N LEU A 299 -21.84 9.18 9.69
CA LEU A 299 -22.84 8.26 9.15
C LEU A 299 -24.19 8.95 8.93
N GLU A 300 -24.66 9.77 9.89
CA GLU A 300 -25.91 10.51 9.77
C GLU A 300 -25.91 11.45 8.56
N ILE A 301 -24.83 12.23 8.39
CA ILE A 301 -24.68 13.12 7.23
C ILE A 301 -24.67 12.31 5.94
N ARG A 302 -23.91 11.20 5.87
CA ARG A 302 -23.85 10.34 4.68
C ARG A 302 -25.19 9.72 4.32
N LYS A 303 -26.00 9.30 5.30
CA LYS A 303 -27.34 8.74 5.08
C LYS A 303 -28.31 9.76 4.49
N ILE A 304 -28.17 11.04 4.85
CA ILE A 304 -29.01 12.10 4.29
C ILE A 304 -28.51 12.51 2.90
N ALA A 305 -27.20 12.58 2.71
CA ALA A 305 -26.59 13.15 1.51
C ALA A 305 -26.41 12.16 0.35
N LEU A 306 -26.41 10.86 0.62
CA LEU A 306 -26.05 9.82 -0.35
C LEU A 306 -27.18 8.78 -0.48
N PRO A 307 -27.26 8.07 -1.63
CA PRO A 307 -28.18 6.94 -1.78
C PRO A 307 -27.95 5.87 -0.71
N PRO A 308 -28.99 5.13 -0.27
CA PRO A 308 -28.88 4.14 0.82
C PRO A 308 -27.78 3.08 0.63
N ASN A 309 -27.50 2.70 -0.62
CA ASN A 309 -26.51 1.68 -0.96
C ASN A 309 -25.13 2.25 -1.33
N HIS A 310 -24.86 3.51 -0.99
CA HIS A 310 -23.61 4.16 -1.35
C HIS A 310 -22.43 3.55 -0.56
N PRO A 311 -21.28 3.23 -1.19
CA PRO A 311 -20.12 2.62 -0.52
C PRO A 311 -19.63 3.36 0.73
N ASN A 312 -19.64 4.70 0.73
CA ASN A 312 -19.30 5.50 1.91
C ASN A 312 -20.19 5.22 3.15
N ILE A 313 -21.46 4.81 2.98
CA ILE A 313 -22.30 4.42 4.11
C ILE A 313 -21.82 3.07 4.67
N ALA A 314 -21.48 2.11 3.81
CA ALA A 314 -20.86 0.86 4.24
C ALA A 314 -19.52 1.08 4.95
N GLN A 315 -18.69 2.00 4.46
CA GLN A 315 -17.43 2.37 5.11
C GLN A 315 -17.67 2.93 6.53
N SER A 316 -18.67 3.81 6.69
CA SER A 316 -19.02 4.34 8.02
C SER A 316 -19.45 3.23 8.98
N TYR A 317 -20.27 2.29 8.52
CA TYR A 317 -20.65 1.12 9.33
C TYR A 317 -19.46 0.24 9.68
N ASN A 318 -18.53 0.02 8.76
CA ASN A 318 -17.30 -0.71 9.04
C ASN A 318 -16.46 -0.03 10.12
N ASN A 319 -16.24 1.28 10.00
CA ASN A 319 -15.46 2.03 10.99
C ASN A 319 -16.10 1.98 12.38
N ILE A 320 -17.43 2.15 12.46
CA ILE A 320 -18.19 2.00 13.72
C ILE A 320 -18.05 0.58 14.27
N GLY A 321 -18.13 -0.43 13.40
CA GLY A 321 -17.92 -1.84 13.76
C GLY A 321 -16.54 -2.08 14.38
N SER A 322 -15.49 -1.53 13.78
CA SER A 322 -14.12 -1.61 14.29
C SER A 322 -13.94 -0.92 15.64
N VAL A 323 -14.62 0.22 15.89
CA VAL A 323 -14.60 0.86 17.22
C VAL A 323 -15.35 -0.01 18.24
N TYR A 324 -16.51 -0.56 17.89
CA TYR A 324 -17.25 -1.47 18.78
C TYR A 324 -16.44 -2.72 19.11
N TYR A 325 -15.71 -3.26 18.14
CA TYR A 325 -14.79 -4.37 18.34
C TYR A 325 -13.70 -3.99 19.35
N SER A 326 -13.07 -2.82 19.16
CA SER A 326 -11.97 -2.34 20.03
C SER A 326 -12.39 -2.09 21.48
N ILE A 327 -13.67 -1.81 21.73
CA ILE A 327 -14.22 -1.66 23.10
C ILE A 327 -14.78 -2.97 23.69
N GLY A 328 -14.74 -4.08 22.94
CA GLY A 328 -15.25 -5.38 23.36
C GLY A 328 -16.78 -5.56 23.24
N GLU A 329 -17.47 -4.66 22.53
CA GLU A 329 -18.92 -4.74 22.29
C GLU A 329 -19.21 -5.53 21.00
N TYR A 330 -18.79 -6.79 20.98
CA TYR A 330 -18.74 -7.63 19.77
C TYR A 330 -20.10 -7.79 19.07
N SER A 331 -21.21 -7.89 19.80
CA SER A 331 -22.54 -7.96 19.17
C SER A 331 -22.91 -6.70 18.37
N LYS A 332 -22.48 -5.51 18.81
CA LYS A 332 -22.68 -4.25 18.08
C LYS A 332 -21.71 -4.12 16.91
N ALA A 333 -20.49 -4.64 17.07
CA ALA A 333 -19.50 -4.73 16.00
C ALA A 333 -20.05 -5.60 14.85
N LEU A 334 -20.55 -6.79 15.17
CA LEU A 334 -21.15 -7.72 14.23
C LEU A 334 -22.30 -7.08 13.45
N SER A 335 -23.28 -6.49 14.16
CA SER A 335 -24.42 -5.82 13.53
C SER A 335 -24.00 -4.69 12.57
N SER A 336 -22.92 -3.98 12.90
CA SER A 336 -22.40 -2.89 12.05
C SER A 336 -21.69 -3.44 10.81
N HIS A 337 -20.85 -4.47 10.95
CA HIS A 337 -20.20 -5.12 9.81
C HIS A 337 -21.18 -5.85 8.89
N GLU A 338 -22.23 -6.48 9.42
CA GLU A 338 -23.29 -7.11 8.63
C GLU A 338 -24.05 -6.08 7.78
N ARG A 339 -24.38 -4.91 8.35
CA ARG A 339 -24.99 -3.80 7.59
C ARG A 339 -24.07 -3.29 6.48
N ALA A 340 -22.77 -3.17 6.76
CA ALA A 340 -21.80 -2.78 5.74
C ALA A 340 -21.73 -3.82 4.60
N LEU A 341 -21.74 -5.12 4.94
CA LEU A 341 -21.76 -6.22 3.98
C LEU A 341 -23.05 -6.20 3.14
N GLU A 342 -24.21 -5.96 3.74
CA GLU A 342 -25.50 -5.89 3.02
C GLU A 342 -25.48 -4.80 1.95
N ILE A 343 -25.03 -3.58 2.31
CA ILE A 343 -24.87 -2.47 1.37
C ILE A 343 -23.94 -2.85 0.22
N LYS A 344 -22.77 -3.43 0.54
CA LYS A 344 -21.78 -3.84 -0.47
C LYS A 344 -22.31 -4.94 -1.40
N LYS A 345 -23.08 -5.90 -0.90
CA LYS A 345 -23.70 -6.96 -1.72
C LYS A 345 -24.67 -6.40 -2.77
N ILE A 346 -25.34 -5.30 -2.45
CA ILE A 346 -26.24 -4.63 -3.39
C ILE A 346 -25.45 -3.77 -4.40
N ALA A 347 -24.38 -3.12 -3.94
CA ALA A 347 -23.60 -2.17 -4.73
C ALA A 347 -22.54 -2.81 -5.64
N LEU A 348 -22.06 -4.02 -5.31
CA LEU A 348 -20.89 -4.63 -5.92
C LEU A 348 -21.21 -6.00 -6.56
N PRO A 349 -20.41 -6.43 -7.56
CA PRO A 349 -20.50 -7.78 -8.10
C PRO A 349 -20.27 -8.89 -7.05
N PRO A 350 -20.82 -10.10 -7.21
CA PRO A 350 -20.80 -11.15 -6.18
C PRO A 350 -19.42 -11.63 -5.69
N ASN A 351 -18.36 -11.46 -6.49
CA ASN A 351 -16.98 -11.84 -6.13
C ASN A 351 -16.06 -10.61 -6.02
N HIS A 352 -16.59 -9.43 -5.74
CA HIS A 352 -15.74 -8.24 -5.57
C HIS A 352 -14.85 -8.36 -4.31
N PRO A 353 -13.54 -8.02 -4.35
CA PRO A 353 -12.62 -8.12 -3.21
C PRO A 353 -13.13 -7.45 -1.92
N ASP A 354 -13.78 -6.28 -2.01
CA ASP A 354 -14.40 -5.63 -0.85
C ASP A 354 -15.43 -6.48 -0.08
N LEU A 355 -16.02 -7.49 -0.71
CA LEU A 355 -16.88 -8.46 -0.04
C LEU A 355 -16.05 -9.43 0.80
N ALA A 356 -14.90 -9.90 0.30
CA ALA A 356 -13.95 -10.71 1.06
C ALA A 356 -13.49 -9.98 2.31
N SER A 357 -13.08 -8.71 2.21
CA SER A 357 -12.71 -7.90 3.37
C SER A 357 -13.85 -7.76 4.40
N SER A 358 -15.11 -7.67 3.94
CA SER A 358 -16.26 -7.63 4.83
C SER A 358 -16.52 -8.96 5.52
N TYR A 359 -16.29 -10.09 4.84
CA TYR A 359 -16.34 -11.42 5.46
C TYR A 359 -15.20 -11.62 6.47
N ASN A 360 -14.00 -11.12 6.20
CA ASN A 360 -12.87 -11.14 7.13
C ASN A 360 -13.19 -10.38 8.42
N ASN A 361 -13.77 -9.18 8.32
CA ASN A 361 -14.20 -8.42 9.52
C ASN A 361 -15.26 -9.15 10.35
N ILE A 362 -16.22 -9.81 9.69
CA ILE A 362 -17.26 -10.60 10.39
C ILE A 362 -16.64 -11.85 11.04
N GLY A 363 -15.74 -12.54 10.33
CA GLY A 363 -15.01 -13.69 10.83
C GLY A 363 -14.24 -13.35 12.11
N MET A 364 -13.56 -12.21 12.11
CA MET A 364 -12.80 -11.71 13.26
C MET A 364 -13.70 -11.47 14.49
N VAL A 365 -14.90 -10.92 14.29
CA VAL A 365 -15.85 -10.72 15.40
C VAL A 365 -16.36 -12.06 15.94
N TYR A 366 -16.67 -13.02 15.06
CA TYR A 366 -17.11 -14.35 15.51
C TYR A 366 -16.00 -15.11 16.26
N ASP A 367 -14.74 -14.96 15.85
CA ASP A 367 -13.59 -15.57 16.50
C ASP A 367 -13.45 -15.06 17.95
N GLU A 368 -13.49 -13.74 18.15
CA GLU A 368 -13.48 -13.12 19.50
C GLU A 368 -14.69 -13.51 20.36
N MET A 369 -15.84 -13.80 19.74
CA MET A 369 -17.02 -14.30 20.45
C MET A 369 -16.91 -15.80 20.81
N GLY A 370 -15.86 -16.49 20.36
CA GLY A 370 -15.70 -17.95 20.51
C GLY A 370 -16.61 -18.76 19.58
N GLU A 371 -17.26 -18.13 18.59
CA GLU A 371 -18.13 -18.78 17.62
C GLU A 371 -17.30 -19.30 16.41
N TYR A 372 -16.29 -20.12 16.70
CA TYR A 372 -15.25 -20.52 15.74
C TYR A 372 -15.78 -21.12 14.43
N SER A 373 -16.86 -21.91 14.47
CA SER A 373 -17.46 -22.46 13.24
C SER A 373 -18.01 -21.37 12.30
N LYS A 374 -18.54 -20.27 12.84
CA LYS A 374 -19.02 -19.14 12.03
C LYS A 374 -17.86 -18.25 11.57
N ALA A 375 -16.81 -18.14 12.39
CA ALA A 375 -15.58 -17.47 12.02
C ALA A 375 -14.94 -18.16 10.81
N LEU A 376 -14.71 -19.48 10.88
CA LEU A 376 -14.20 -20.29 9.76
C LEU A 376 -15.07 -20.14 8.51
N SER A 377 -16.39 -20.28 8.64
CA SER A 377 -17.29 -20.13 7.48
C SER A 377 -17.20 -18.74 6.82
N SER A 378 -16.94 -17.69 7.61
CA SER A 378 -16.77 -16.33 7.08
C SER A 378 -15.42 -16.19 6.39
N TYR A 379 -14.33 -16.64 7.01
CA TYR A 379 -12.99 -16.60 6.42
C TYR A 379 -12.84 -17.49 5.17
N GLU A 380 -13.42 -18.68 5.16
CA GLU A 380 -13.47 -19.55 3.98
C GLU A 380 -14.22 -18.88 2.83
N ARG A 381 -15.27 -18.12 3.12
CA ARG A 381 -16.00 -17.38 2.10
C ARG A 381 -15.20 -16.20 1.54
N ALA A 382 -14.40 -15.54 2.36
CA ALA A 382 -13.44 -14.53 1.88
C ALA A 382 -12.39 -15.18 0.97
N LEU A 383 -11.77 -16.27 1.43
CA LEU A 383 -10.79 -17.04 0.67
C LEU A 383 -11.34 -17.54 -0.68
N ASP A 384 -12.59 -17.99 -0.71
CA ASP A 384 -13.26 -18.44 -1.95
C ASP A 384 -13.52 -17.31 -2.94
N ILE A 385 -13.78 -16.09 -2.46
CA ILE A 385 -13.90 -14.91 -3.31
C ILE A 385 -12.51 -14.59 -3.87
N ASP A 386 -11.52 -14.49 -2.98
CA ASP A 386 -10.17 -14.05 -3.33
C ASP A 386 -9.48 -15.04 -4.28
N LYS A 387 -9.66 -16.36 -4.11
CA LYS A 387 -9.19 -17.38 -5.07
C LYS A 387 -9.77 -17.23 -6.48
N LYS A 388 -10.97 -16.66 -6.62
CA LYS A 388 -11.62 -16.49 -7.94
C LYS A 388 -11.14 -15.24 -8.67
N VAL A 389 -10.70 -14.22 -7.93
CA VAL A 389 -10.34 -12.91 -8.50
C VAL A 389 -8.85 -12.60 -8.49
N LEU A 390 -8.08 -13.25 -7.62
CA LEU A 390 -6.65 -13.00 -7.45
C LEU A 390 -5.78 -14.12 -8.04
N PRO A 391 -4.54 -13.81 -8.45
CA PRO A 391 -3.57 -14.82 -8.83
C PRO A 391 -3.28 -15.82 -7.69
N PRO A 392 -2.87 -17.08 -8.00
CA PRO A 392 -2.73 -18.15 -7.01
C PRO A 392 -1.80 -17.89 -5.82
N ASN A 393 -0.88 -16.94 -5.94
CA ASN A 393 0.08 -16.55 -4.89
C ASN A 393 -0.06 -15.07 -4.53
N HIS A 394 -1.25 -14.49 -4.64
CA HIS A 394 -1.45 -13.10 -4.20
C HIS A 394 -1.34 -13.00 -2.66
N PRO A 395 -0.69 -11.96 -2.10
CA PRO A 395 -0.55 -11.79 -0.64
C PRO A 395 -1.87 -11.80 0.15
N ASP A 396 -2.97 -11.31 -0.43
CA ASP A 396 -4.28 -11.35 0.25
C ASP A 396 -4.73 -12.79 0.56
N LEU A 397 -4.40 -13.77 -0.30
CA LEU A 397 -4.68 -15.18 -0.02
C LEU A 397 -3.93 -15.67 1.22
N ALA A 398 -2.71 -15.19 1.43
CA ALA A 398 -1.92 -15.51 2.61
C ALA A 398 -2.57 -14.93 3.87
N SER A 399 -3.09 -13.69 3.79
CA SER A 399 -3.86 -13.06 4.88
C SER A 399 -5.11 -13.88 5.26
N ASP A 400 -5.82 -14.44 4.29
CA ASP A 400 -6.95 -15.34 4.56
C ASP A 400 -6.51 -16.62 5.26
N TYR A 401 -5.40 -17.23 4.83
CA TYR A 401 -4.83 -18.42 5.50
C TYR A 401 -4.36 -18.10 6.93
N LEU A 402 -3.80 -16.92 7.17
CA LEU A 402 -3.47 -16.46 8.53
C LEU A 402 -4.72 -16.39 9.41
N ASN A 403 -5.79 -15.78 8.91
CA ASN A 403 -7.04 -15.67 9.67
C ASN A 403 -7.64 -17.04 10.01
N ILE A 404 -7.66 -17.97 9.04
CA ILE A 404 -8.11 -19.34 9.27
C ILE A 404 -7.21 -20.06 10.29
N GLY A 405 -5.89 -19.85 10.19
CA GLY A 405 -4.91 -20.38 11.13
C GLY A 405 -5.16 -19.90 12.56
N ASN A 406 -5.45 -18.61 12.74
CA ASN A 406 -5.76 -18.02 14.05
C ASN A 406 -6.99 -18.69 14.69
N VAL A 407 -8.05 -18.96 13.91
CA VAL A 407 -9.24 -19.64 14.45
C VAL A 407 -8.90 -21.07 14.87
N TYR A 408 -8.11 -21.81 14.07
CA TYR A 408 -7.69 -23.16 14.48
C TYR A 408 -6.80 -23.15 15.72
N ASP A 409 -5.95 -22.14 15.87
CA ASP A 409 -5.12 -21.95 17.05
C ASP A 409 -5.97 -21.71 18.30
N ASN A 410 -6.94 -20.79 18.22
CA ASN A 410 -7.91 -20.53 19.30
C ASN A 410 -8.78 -21.75 19.66
N MET A 411 -8.97 -22.69 18.73
CA MET A 411 -9.63 -23.97 18.96
C MET A 411 -8.72 -25.03 19.61
N GLY A 412 -7.41 -24.80 19.73
CA GLY A 412 -6.40 -25.78 20.13
C GLY A 412 -6.07 -26.82 19.03
N GLU A 413 -6.49 -26.57 17.80
CA GLU A 413 -6.25 -27.44 16.63
C GLU A 413 -4.90 -27.09 15.98
N TYR A 414 -3.83 -27.15 16.79
CA TYR A 414 -2.49 -26.64 16.47
C TYR A 414 -1.90 -27.17 15.15
N SER A 415 -2.19 -28.43 14.80
CA SER A 415 -1.71 -29.00 13.52
C SER A 415 -2.33 -28.30 12.29
N LYS A 416 -3.60 -27.92 12.36
CA LYS A 416 -4.30 -27.19 11.28
C LYS A 416 -3.88 -25.72 11.26
N ALA A 417 -3.68 -25.12 12.43
CA ALA A 417 -3.14 -23.78 12.56
C ALA A 417 -1.76 -23.68 11.88
N LEU A 418 -0.83 -24.58 12.25
CA LEU A 418 0.50 -24.63 11.66
C LEU A 418 0.45 -24.82 10.14
N SER A 419 -0.36 -25.76 9.64
CA SER A 419 -0.53 -25.96 8.19
C SER A 419 -1.04 -24.72 7.47
N SER A 420 -1.91 -23.92 8.10
CA SER A 420 -2.46 -22.70 7.51
C SER A 420 -1.40 -21.59 7.49
N TYR A 421 -0.67 -21.40 8.60
CA TYR A 421 0.41 -20.42 8.66
C TYR A 421 1.59 -20.77 7.74
N GLU A 422 1.94 -22.05 7.59
CA GLU A 422 2.96 -22.50 6.63
C GLU A 422 2.54 -22.21 5.20
N ARG A 423 1.26 -22.39 4.86
CA ARG A 423 0.71 -22.05 3.55
C ARG A 423 0.76 -20.54 3.29
N SER A 424 0.43 -19.72 4.29
CA SER A 424 0.59 -18.27 4.22
C SER A 424 2.06 -17.88 3.95
N LEU A 425 2.98 -18.44 4.73
CA LEU A 425 4.42 -18.20 4.60
C LEU A 425 4.96 -18.60 3.22
N GLU A 426 4.47 -19.71 2.65
CA GLU A 426 4.83 -20.15 1.30
C GLU A 426 4.40 -19.11 0.25
N ILE A 427 3.16 -18.62 0.33
CA ILE A 427 2.64 -17.59 -0.58
C ILE A 427 3.48 -16.31 -0.44
N HIS A 428 3.71 -15.82 0.77
CA HIS A 428 4.52 -14.62 1.00
C HIS A 428 5.96 -14.76 0.48
N LYS A 429 6.60 -15.91 0.66
CA LYS A 429 7.95 -16.18 0.12
C LYS A 429 8.01 -16.10 -1.41
N ILE A 430 6.94 -16.49 -2.09
CA ILE A 430 6.84 -16.42 -3.55
C ILE A 430 6.50 -15.00 -4.02
N ALA A 431 5.57 -14.34 -3.33
CA ALA A 431 4.96 -13.10 -3.78
C ALA A 431 5.75 -11.84 -3.40
N LEU A 432 6.49 -11.87 -2.31
CA LEU A 432 7.07 -10.69 -1.68
C LEU A 432 8.60 -10.73 -1.66
N PRO A 433 9.27 -9.56 -1.63
CA PRO A 433 10.72 -9.50 -1.46
C PRO A 433 11.18 -10.20 -0.17
N PRO A 434 12.41 -10.73 -0.12
CA PRO A 434 12.96 -11.33 1.09
C PRO A 434 12.86 -10.37 2.28
N ASN A 435 12.50 -10.89 3.45
CA ASN A 435 12.32 -10.12 4.69
C ASN A 435 11.21 -9.05 4.60
N HIS A 436 10.14 -9.30 3.85
CA HIS A 436 8.94 -8.48 3.93
C HIS A 436 8.28 -8.59 5.32
N PRO A 437 7.75 -7.49 5.92
CA PRO A 437 7.06 -7.52 7.21
C PRO A 437 6.00 -8.61 7.35
N ASP A 438 5.26 -8.92 6.29
CA ASP A 438 4.19 -9.93 6.35
C ASP A 438 4.73 -11.34 6.67
N MET A 439 5.94 -11.67 6.20
CA MET A 439 6.61 -12.92 6.60
C MET A 439 6.91 -12.96 8.10
N ALA A 440 7.16 -11.80 8.72
CA ALA A 440 7.37 -11.74 10.16
C ALA A 440 6.11 -12.07 10.94
N SER A 441 4.92 -11.74 10.40
CA SER A 441 3.64 -12.14 10.99
C SER A 441 3.43 -13.64 10.91
N ASP A 442 3.76 -14.28 9.78
CA ASP A 442 3.71 -15.75 9.67
C ASP A 442 4.62 -16.43 10.69
N TYR A 443 5.90 -16.01 10.76
CA TYR A 443 6.84 -16.56 11.73
C TYR A 443 6.41 -16.32 13.17
N ASN A 444 5.78 -15.17 13.45
CA ASN A 444 5.23 -14.90 14.77
C ASN A 444 4.13 -15.89 15.14
N ASN A 445 3.20 -16.16 14.22
CA ASN A 445 2.08 -17.05 14.50
C ASN A 445 2.52 -18.52 14.56
N ILE A 446 3.49 -18.93 13.74
CA ILE A 446 4.13 -20.25 13.86
C ILE A 446 4.87 -20.37 15.22
N GLY A 447 5.55 -19.31 15.65
CA GLY A 447 6.21 -19.27 16.96
C GLY A 447 5.23 -19.44 18.12
N MET A 448 4.03 -18.85 17.99
CA MET A 448 2.95 -18.96 18.97
C MET A 448 2.45 -20.40 19.12
N VAL A 449 2.17 -21.09 18.02
CA VAL A 449 1.77 -22.51 18.05
C VAL A 449 2.84 -23.38 18.74
N TYR A 450 4.12 -23.11 18.46
CA TYR A 450 5.20 -23.85 19.12
C TYR A 450 5.35 -23.53 20.61
N ASP A 451 5.05 -22.31 21.05
CA ASP A 451 5.04 -21.96 22.48
C ASP A 451 3.90 -22.70 23.20
N GLU A 452 2.69 -22.67 22.63
CA GLU A 452 1.52 -23.33 23.22
C GLU A 452 1.64 -24.85 23.29
N THR A 453 2.35 -25.46 22.34
CA THR A 453 2.66 -26.90 22.33
C THR A 453 3.87 -27.29 23.17
N GLY A 454 4.55 -26.33 23.80
CA GLY A 454 5.72 -26.55 24.66
C GLY A 454 7.04 -26.78 23.91
N GLU A 455 7.06 -26.58 22.59
CA GLU A 455 8.25 -26.67 21.74
C GLU A 455 9.08 -25.38 21.77
N TYR A 456 9.48 -24.94 22.96
CA TYR A 456 10.03 -23.60 23.21
C TYR A 456 11.25 -23.23 22.34
N SER A 457 12.12 -24.19 22.00
CA SER A 457 13.26 -23.93 21.11
C SER A 457 12.84 -23.55 19.69
N LYS A 458 11.77 -24.17 19.17
CA LYS A 458 11.20 -23.82 17.86
C LYS A 458 10.45 -22.49 17.93
N ALA A 459 9.73 -22.25 19.03
CA ALA A 459 9.06 -20.98 19.29
C ALA A 459 10.06 -19.81 19.25
N LEU A 460 11.15 -19.90 20.03
CA LEU A 460 12.22 -18.89 20.04
C LEU A 460 12.82 -18.69 18.64
N SER A 461 13.14 -19.77 17.92
CA SER A 461 13.70 -19.67 16.56
C SER A 461 12.78 -18.89 15.61
N SER A 462 11.47 -19.17 15.65
CA SER A 462 10.47 -18.50 14.83
C SER A 462 10.29 -17.03 15.25
N TYR A 463 10.20 -16.74 16.54
CA TYR A 463 10.08 -15.36 17.03
C TYR A 463 11.33 -14.52 16.78
N GLU A 464 12.53 -15.09 16.90
CA GLU A 464 13.79 -14.42 16.56
C GLU A 464 13.85 -14.08 15.08
N ARG A 465 13.39 -14.99 14.20
CA ARG A 465 13.29 -14.74 12.76
C ARG A 465 12.30 -13.61 12.45
N SER A 466 11.13 -13.62 13.11
CA SER A 466 10.15 -12.53 13.02
C SER A 466 10.76 -11.18 13.46
N LEU A 467 11.46 -11.16 14.59
CA LEU A 467 12.12 -9.97 15.12
C LEU A 467 13.22 -9.45 14.18
N GLU A 468 14.02 -10.34 13.59
CA GLU A 468 15.06 -9.97 12.62
C GLU A 468 14.46 -9.26 11.40
N ILE A 469 13.41 -9.82 10.83
CA ILE A 469 12.70 -9.24 9.68
C ILE A 469 12.14 -7.86 10.05
N ARG A 470 11.46 -7.75 11.20
CA ARG A 470 10.90 -6.48 11.68
C ARG A 470 11.97 -5.42 11.93
N LYS A 471 13.15 -5.79 12.45
CA LYS A 471 14.28 -4.86 12.65
C LYS A 471 14.84 -4.31 11.34
N ILE A 472 14.80 -5.11 10.27
CA ILE A 472 15.24 -4.68 8.94
C ILE A 472 14.21 -3.76 8.30
N ALA A 473 12.92 -4.10 8.42
CA ALA A 473 11.86 -3.46 7.65
C ALA A 473 11.20 -2.26 8.36
N LEU A 474 11.27 -2.17 9.69
CA LEU A 474 10.50 -1.21 10.48
C LEU A 474 11.40 -0.25 11.28
N PRO A 475 10.91 0.97 11.58
CA PRO A 475 11.60 1.89 12.48
C PRO A 475 11.86 1.27 13.87
N PRO A 476 12.94 1.68 14.58
CA PRO A 476 13.30 1.08 15.88
C PRO A 476 12.25 1.19 16.98
N ASN A 477 11.32 2.14 16.86
CA ASN A 477 10.23 2.38 17.80
C ASN A 477 8.89 1.77 17.33
N HIS A 478 8.87 0.93 16.28
CA HIS A 478 7.63 0.37 15.78
C HIS A 478 6.99 -0.61 16.78
N PRO A 479 5.67 -0.53 17.06
CA PRO A 479 4.99 -1.42 18.01
C PRO A 479 5.18 -2.92 17.76
N ASP A 480 5.29 -3.35 16.50
CA ASP A 480 5.52 -4.77 16.15
C ASP A 480 6.84 -5.32 16.69
N LEU A 481 7.88 -4.49 16.82
CA LEU A 481 9.12 -4.90 17.49
C LEU A 481 8.84 -5.20 18.96
N ALA A 482 8.02 -4.38 19.61
CA ALA A 482 7.61 -4.60 20.99
C ALA A 482 6.80 -5.90 21.14
N ALA A 483 5.93 -6.22 20.17
CA ALA A 483 5.19 -7.48 20.16
C ALA A 483 6.14 -8.70 20.08
N SER A 484 7.13 -8.67 19.18
CA SER A 484 8.13 -9.75 19.09
C SER A 484 8.91 -9.93 20.39
N TYR A 485 9.41 -8.84 21.00
CA TYR A 485 10.10 -8.90 22.28
C TYR A 485 9.21 -9.43 23.40
N ASN A 486 7.92 -9.07 23.39
CA ASN A 486 6.98 -9.58 24.37
C ASN A 486 6.77 -11.09 24.25
N ASN A 487 6.63 -11.59 23.03
CA ASN A 487 6.44 -13.02 22.78
C ASN A 487 7.69 -13.83 23.17
N ILE A 488 8.89 -13.35 22.82
CA ILE A 488 10.16 -13.95 23.29
C ILE A 488 10.22 -13.95 24.83
N GLY A 489 9.80 -12.86 25.47
CA GLY A 489 9.73 -12.76 26.92
C GLY A 489 8.79 -13.79 27.56
N ASN A 490 7.62 -14.01 26.94
CA ASN A 490 6.67 -15.04 27.38
C ASN A 490 7.28 -16.44 27.29
N VAL A 491 7.96 -16.79 26.18
CA VAL A 491 8.61 -18.10 26.04
C VAL A 491 9.68 -18.30 27.12
N TYR A 492 10.54 -17.30 27.37
CA TYR A 492 11.52 -17.39 28.46
C TYR A 492 10.87 -17.50 29.84
N ASN A 493 9.73 -16.83 30.08
CA ASN A 493 8.99 -16.99 31.31
C ASN A 493 8.41 -18.41 31.46
N ASN A 494 7.90 -19.01 30.37
CA ASN A 494 7.42 -20.39 30.37
C ASN A 494 8.54 -21.42 30.60
N MET A 495 9.77 -21.07 30.23
CA MET A 495 10.99 -21.86 30.51
C MET A 495 11.59 -21.59 31.91
N ASP A 496 10.95 -20.78 32.75
CA ASP A 496 11.47 -20.30 34.04
C ASP A 496 12.79 -19.50 33.94
N GLU A 497 13.15 -19.02 32.75
CA GLU A 497 14.31 -18.15 32.50
C GLU A 497 13.99 -16.68 32.78
N TYR A 498 13.53 -16.38 34.00
CA TYR A 498 12.93 -15.08 34.34
C TYR A 498 13.82 -13.86 34.07
N SER A 499 15.15 -14.00 34.16
CA SER A 499 16.07 -12.89 33.85
C SER A 499 16.02 -12.49 32.38
N LYS A 500 15.95 -13.46 31.45
CA LYS A 500 15.84 -13.17 30.01
C LYS A 500 14.44 -12.68 29.63
N ALA A 501 13.42 -13.22 30.30
CA ALA A 501 12.04 -12.74 30.17
C ALA A 501 11.93 -11.26 30.56
N LEU A 502 12.53 -10.86 31.68
CA LEU A 502 12.49 -9.48 32.17
C LEU A 502 13.12 -8.52 31.16
N ILE A 503 14.33 -8.83 30.66
CA ILE A 503 15.03 -8.02 29.66
C ILE A 503 14.16 -7.83 28.41
N SER A 504 13.50 -8.90 27.96
CA SER A 504 12.66 -8.87 26.76
C SER A 504 11.39 -8.03 26.97
N HIS A 505 10.69 -8.20 28.10
CA HIS A 505 9.51 -7.40 28.43
C HIS A 505 9.85 -5.93 28.69
N GLU A 506 10.98 -5.62 29.31
CA GLU A 506 11.44 -4.23 29.51
C GLU A 506 11.73 -3.55 28.17
N ARG A 507 12.35 -4.26 27.23
CA ARG A 507 12.57 -3.74 25.87
C ARG A 507 11.27 -3.48 25.13
N SER A 508 10.28 -4.38 25.27
CA SER A 508 8.94 -4.18 24.72
C SER A 508 8.26 -2.93 25.29
N LEU A 509 8.32 -2.76 26.61
CA LEU A 509 7.75 -1.61 27.30
C LEU A 509 8.44 -0.29 26.89
N GLU A 510 9.76 -0.28 26.75
CA GLU A 510 10.53 0.87 26.29
C GLU A 510 10.06 1.34 24.91
N ILE A 511 9.97 0.41 23.94
CA ILE A 511 9.49 0.71 22.59
C ILE A 511 8.08 1.31 22.64
N LYS A 512 7.14 0.65 23.33
CA LYS A 512 5.74 1.14 23.43
C LYS A 512 5.64 2.50 24.11
N LYS A 513 6.45 2.80 25.14
CA LYS A 513 6.48 4.14 25.77
C LYS A 513 6.93 5.23 24.82
N THR A 514 7.81 4.91 23.87
CA THR A 514 8.25 5.88 22.85
C THR A 514 7.26 6.02 21.69
N ALA A 515 6.50 4.96 21.40
CA ALA A 515 5.59 4.90 20.26
C ALA A 515 4.17 5.40 20.56
N LEU A 516 3.70 5.22 21.80
CA LEU A 516 2.30 5.38 22.17
C LEU A 516 2.09 6.48 23.23
N PRO A 517 0.90 7.12 23.27
CA PRO A 517 0.53 8.03 24.34
C PRO A 517 0.59 7.36 25.73
N PRO A 518 0.87 8.12 26.82
CA PRO A 518 1.10 7.54 28.16
C PRO A 518 -0.04 6.67 28.73
N ASN A 519 -1.28 6.91 28.30
CA ASN A 519 -2.48 6.18 28.76
C ASN A 519 -3.03 5.22 27.71
N HIS A 520 -2.23 4.84 26.70
CA HIS A 520 -2.67 3.89 25.68
C HIS A 520 -2.86 2.48 26.28
N PRO A 521 -3.97 1.76 25.99
CA PRO A 521 -4.23 0.41 26.53
C PRO A 521 -3.08 -0.59 26.38
N ASP A 522 -2.32 -0.54 25.28
CA ASP A 522 -1.19 -1.47 25.04
C ASP A 522 -0.01 -1.32 26.01
N LEU A 523 0.13 -0.14 26.64
CA LEU A 523 1.08 0.04 27.75
C LEU A 523 0.65 -0.78 28.96
N ALA A 524 -0.67 -0.87 29.21
CA ALA A 524 -1.20 -1.67 30.31
C ALA A 524 -0.94 -3.17 30.11
N ILE A 525 -0.98 -3.67 28.87
CA ILE A 525 -0.61 -5.07 28.56
C ILE A 525 0.84 -5.33 28.96
N SER A 526 1.74 -4.41 28.61
CA SER A 526 3.18 -4.56 28.90
C SER A 526 3.47 -4.52 30.40
N TYR A 527 2.81 -3.62 31.13
CA TYR A 527 2.89 -3.59 32.59
C TYR A 527 2.30 -4.86 33.23
N ASN A 528 1.19 -5.39 32.70
CA ASN A 528 0.63 -6.66 33.16
C ASN A 528 1.60 -7.84 32.98
N ASN A 529 2.28 -7.93 31.84
CA ASN A 529 3.21 -9.03 31.58
C ASN A 529 4.42 -8.99 32.53
N ILE A 530 4.98 -7.80 32.78
CA ILE A 530 6.04 -7.62 33.79
C ILE A 530 5.51 -7.93 35.20
N GLY A 531 4.28 -7.52 35.51
CA GLY A 531 3.63 -7.85 36.78
C GLY A 531 3.46 -9.35 36.97
N SER A 532 3.07 -10.08 35.93
CA SER A 532 2.95 -11.54 35.93
C SER A 532 4.30 -12.22 36.10
N LEU A 533 5.33 -11.72 35.43
CA LEU A 533 6.69 -12.23 35.60
C LEU A 533 7.16 -12.10 37.06
N TYR A 534 6.96 -10.95 37.70
CA TYR A 534 7.30 -10.79 39.12
C TYR A 534 6.44 -11.66 40.05
N ASP A 535 5.18 -11.94 39.72
CA ASP A 535 4.34 -12.89 40.47
C ASP A 535 4.94 -14.30 40.41
N ASN A 536 5.37 -14.74 39.21
CA ASN A 536 6.03 -16.03 39.01
C ASN A 536 7.37 -16.13 39.76
N MET A 537 8.13 -15.03 39.83
CA MET A 537 9.35 -14.94 40.63
C MET A 537 9.12 -14.92 42.15
N GLY A 538 7.86 -14.82 42.62
CA GLY A 538 7.52 -14.65 44.04
C GLY A 538 7.75 -13.24 44.59
N GLU A 539 8.04 -12.26 43.72
CA GLU A 539 8.32 -10.86 44.05
C GLU A 539 7.01 -10.05 44.09
N TYR A 540 6.10 -10.44 44.98
CA TYR A 540 4.71 -9.97 45.01
C TYR A 540 4.55 -8.45 45.14
N SER A 541 5.41 -7.77 45.88
CA SER A 541 5.34 -6.31 46.01
C SER A 541 5.63 -5.59 44.68
N LYS A 542 6.59 -6.09 43.90
CA LYS A 542 6.89 -5.55 42.56
C LYS A 542 5.75 -5.87 41.60
N SER A 543 5.28 -7.12 41.61
CA SER A 543 4.13 -7.56 40.82
C SER A 543 2.91 -6.65 41.01
N LEU A 544 2.55 -6.39 42.27
CA LEU A 544 1.43 -5.54 42.63
C LEU A 544 1.59 -4.12 42.05
N SER A 545 2.76 -3.50 42.18
CA SER A 545 3.03 -2.17 41.62
C SER A 545 2.82 -2.10 40.11
N TYR A 546 3.22 -3.14 39.39
CA TYR A 546 3.06 -3.22 37.93
C TYR A 546 1.60 -3.43 37.53
N TYR A 547 0.86 -4.31 38.21
CA TYR A 547 -0.57 -4.49 37.95
C TYR A 547 -1.39 -3.23 38.27
N GLU A 548 -1.05 -2.48 39.32
CA GLU A 548 -1.73 -1.22 39.65
C GLU A 548 -1.55 -0.15 38.56
N LYS A 549 -0.35 -0.04 37.98
CA LYS A 549 -0.10 0.84 36.82
C LYS A 549 -0.93 0.43 35.60
N ALA A 550 -1.00 -0.86 35.31
CA ALA A 550 -1.81 -1.37 34.21
C ALA A 550 -3.30 -1.07 34.43
N LEU A 551 -3.81 -1.26 35.65
CA LEU A 551 -5.20 -0.99 35.99
C LEU A 551 -5.54 0.49 35.86
N GLN A 552 -4.64 1.40 36.27
CA GLN A 552 -4.84 2.84 36.14
C GLN A 552 -5.04 3.25 34.68
N ILE A 553 -4.20 2.74 33.78
CA ILE A 553 -4.31 3.01 32.33
C ILE A 553 -5.64 2.47 31.79
N LYS A 554 -5.99 1.23 32.12
CA LYS A 554 -7.23 0.60 31.64
C LYS A 554 -8.49 1.33 32.12
N LYS A 555 -8.51 1.81 33.37
CA LYS A 555 -9.65 2.59 33.90
C LYS A 555 -9.87 3.92 33.20
N ILE A 556 -8.83 4.49 32.60
CA ILE A 556 -8.93 5.74 31.83
C ILE A 556 -9.39 5.46 30.40
N ALA A 557 -8.83 4.43 29.76
CA ALA A 557 -8.99 4.22 28.33
C ALA A 557 -10.15 3.26 27.94
N LEU A 558 -10.56 2.37 28.85
CA LEU A 558 -11.55 1.33 28.58
C LEU A 558 -12.77 1.47 29.49
N PRO A 559 -13.97 1.01 29.06
CA PRO A 559 -15.13 0.92 29.93
C PRO A 559 -14.84 0.08 31.19
N SER A 560 -15.50 0.39 32.31
CA SER A 560 -15.29 -0.30 33.60
C SER A 560 -15.57 -1.81 33.54
N ALA A 561 -16.48 -2.24 32.66
CA ALA A 561 -16.83 -3.64 32.44
C ALA A 561 -15.93 -4.35 31.42
N HIS A 562 -14.88 -3.71 30.90
CA HIS A 562 -14.03 -4.32 29.88
C HIS A 562 -13.34 -5.59 30.43
N PRO A 563 -13.36 -6.72 29.70
CA PRO A 563 -12.81 -8.00 30.17
C PRO A 563 -11.35 -7.90 30.65
N SER A 564 -10.52 -7.14 29.92
CA SER A 564 -9.12 -6.94 30.27
C SER A 564 -8.89 -6.14 31.57
N THR A 565 -9.84 -5.27 31.96
CA THR A 565 -9.82 -4.54 33.23
C THR A 565 -10.12 -5.50 34.37
N ALA A 566 -11.18 -6.29 34.25
CA ALA A 566 -11.57 -7.30 35.23
C ALA A 566 -10.46 -8.34 35.46
N LEU A 567 -9.77 -8.77 34.41
CA LEU A 567 -8.62 -9.67 34.53
C LEU A 567 -7.49 -9.06 35.38
N THR A 568 -7.22 -7.77 35.20
CA THR A 568 -6.16 -7.08 35.94
C THR A 568 -6.53 -6.93 37.41
N GLU A 569 -7.79 -6.62 37.71
CA GLU A 569 -8.29 -6.56 39.09
C GLU A 569 -8.19 -7.91 39.80
N ARG A 570 -8.56 -9.01 39.12
CA ARG A 570 -8.37 -10.37 39.65
C ARG A 570 -6.90 -10.69 39.92
N ASN A 571 -5.98 -10.29 39.04
CA ASN A 571 -4.55 -10.50 39.25
C ASN A 571 -4.04 -9.73 40.48
N ILE A 572 -4.49 -8.49 40.68
CA ILE A 572 -4.18 -7.70 41.88
C ILE A 572 -4.67 -8.40 43.15
N GLU A 573 -5.93 -8.84 43.17
CA GLU A 573 -6.50 -9.56 44.31
C GLU A 573 -5.75 -10.86 44.61
N ARG A 574 -5.36 -11.60 43.57
CA ARG A 574 -4.57 -12.83 43.69
C ARG A 574 -3.23 -12.55 44.36
N VAL A 575 -2.49 -11.55 43.88
CA VAL A 575 -1.18 -11.20 44.45
C VAL A 575 -1.32 -10.71 45.89
N LYS A 576 -2.33 -9.88 46.20
CA LYS A 576 -2.61 -9.42 47.56
C LYS A 576 -2.90 -10.56 48.56
N LYS A 577 -3.41 -11.71 48.10
CA LYS A 577 -3.61 -12.90 48.94
C LYS A 577 -2.31 -13.70 49.18
N LYS A 578 -1.30 -13.53 48.34
CA LYS A 578 0.01 -14.19 48.46
C LYS A 578 1.02 -13.38 49.27
N MET A 579 0.79 -12.07 49.42
CA MET A 579 1.48 -11.17 50.35
C MET A 579 0.96 -11.38 51.77
#